data_AF-A0A7S3THA3-F1
#
_entry.id   AF-A0A7S3THA3-F1
#
_cell.length_a   1.000
_cell.length_b   1.000
_cell.length_c   1.000
_cell.angle_alpha   90.00
_cell.angle_beta   90.00
_cell.angle_gamma   90.00
#
_symmetry.space_group_name_H-M   'P 1'
#
loop_
_entity.id
_entity.type
_entity.pdbx_description
1 polymer ?
#
loop_
_entity_poly.entity_id
_entity_poly.type
_entity_poly.pdbx_seq_one_letter_code
_entity_poly.pdbx_strand_id
1 'polypeptide(L)'
;IRALGANAKHVPFRDSMLTKLLRSSLDGHATTSVVINVASEPQHYEETLCSLEFGERMAGVKTVSTKVTGQRSLGEAEVDALIQELKVLRTEIAEMDSADLDIGDFHPDAVPSEVNSLKLKFRRQAQLAARAKELRTQLAEAKARGDANISALNEQVAQKENEASKQL
;
A
#
# COMPACT_ATOMS: atom_id res chain seq x y z
N ILE A 1 -5.92 25.43 -9.50
CA ILE A 1 -5.80 26.02 -10.86
C ILE A 1 -4.83 27.19 -10.90
N ARG A 2 -4.97 28.22 -10.05
CA ARG A 2 -3.92 29.27 -9.94
C ARG A 2 -2.51 28.69 -9.76
N ALA A 3 -2.34 27.78 -8.80
CA ALA A 3 -1.07 27.08 -8.57
C ALA A 3 -0.62 26.20 -9.76
N LEU A 4 -1.57 25.59 -10.49
CA LEU A 4 -1.28 24.76 -11.67
C LEU A 4 -0.81 25.61 -12.85
N GLY A 5 -1.52 26.70 -13.17
CA GLY A 5 -1.14 27.63 -14.23
C GLY A 5 0.22 28.30 -13.97
N ALA A 6 0.57 28.51 -12.70
CA ALA A 6 1.87 29.05 -12.30
C ALA A 6 2.99 27.99 -12.18
N ASN A 7 2.72 26.70 -12.45
CA ASN A 7 3.66 25.59 -12.20
C ASN A 7 4.27 25.63 -10.79
N ALA A 8 3.47 25.93 -9.78
CA ALA A 8 3.94 25.99 -8.40
C ALA A 8 4.36 24.61 -7.90
N LYS A 9 5.42 24.56 -7.08
CA LYS A 9 5.92 23.30 -6.48
C LYS A 9 4.85 22.56 -5.65
N HIS A 10 3.97 23.30 -4.99
CA HIS A 10 2.88 22.73 -4.20
C HIS A 10 1.54 23.15 -4.78
N VAL A 11 0.73 22.17 -5.16
CA VAL A 11 -0.66 22.36 -5.58
C VAL A 11 -1.58 21.73 -4.52
N PRO A 12 -2.50 22.51 -3.92
CA PRO A 12 -3.32 22.06 -2.79
C PRO A 12 -4.51 21.18 -3.24
N PHE A 13 -4.23 19.99 -3.78
CA PHE A 13 -5.27 19.02 -4.13
C PHE A 13 -5.94 18.38 -2.91
N ARG A 14 -5.41 18.60 -1.70
CA ARG A 14 -5.87 17.94 -0.48
C ARG A 14 -6.90 18.75 0.31
N ASP A 15 -7.13 20.00 -0.06
CA ASP A 15 -8.00 20.94 0.66
C ASP A 15 -9.48 20.56 0.55
N SER A 16 -9.89 19.88 -0.54
CA SER A 16 -11.25 19.38 -0.69
C SER A 16 -11.29 17.97 -1.28
N MET A 17 -12.31 17.19 -0.93
CA MET A 17 -12.50 15.86 -1.55
C MET A 17 -12.67 15.96 -3.07
N LEU A 18 -13.34 17.01 -3.56
CA LEU A 18 -13.52 17.26 -4.99
C LEU A 18 -12.17 17.43 -5.70
N THR A 19 -11.25 18.22 -5.15
CA THR A 19 -9.92 18.42 -5.76
C THR A 19 -9.01 17.20 -5.62
N LYS A 20 -9.21 16.34 -4.60
CA LYS A 20 -8.54 15.03 -4.51
C LYS A 20 -8.96 14.11 -5.65
N LEU A 21 -10.26 14.02 -5.90
CA LEU A 21 -10.81 13.18 -6.98
C LEU A 21 -10.40 13.71 -8.36
N LEU A 22 -10.39 15.03 -8.55
CA LEU A 22 -10.02 15.66 -9.81
C LEU A 22 -8.51 15.78 -10.04
N ARG A 23 -7.67 15.33 -9.11
CA ARG A 23 -6.21 15.45 -9.25
C ARG A 23 -5.70 14.81 -10.54
N SER A 24 -6.17 13.60 -10.86
CA SER A 24 -5.80 12.90 -12.09
C SER A 24 -6.26 13.62 -13.35
N SER A 25 -7.39 14.32 -13.28
CA SER A 25 -7.93 15.12 -14.38
C SER A 25 -7.16 16.43 -14.61
N LEU A 26 -6.70 17.08 -13.54
CA LEU A 26 -6.11 18.42 -13.60
C LEU A 26 -4.58 18.45 -13.72
N ASP A 27 -3.89 17.38 -13.28
CA ASP A 27 -2.42 17.33 -13.20
C ASP A 27 -1.88 15.92 -13.53
N GLY A 28 -2.68 15.13 -14.27
CA GLY A 28 -2.36 13.75 -14.60
C GLY A 28 -2.62 13.41 -16.06
N HIS A 29 -2.80 12.11 -16.32
CA HIS A 29 -2.94 11.54 -17.65
C HIS A 29 -4.39 11.55 -18.14
N ALA A 30 -4.96 12.74 -18.27
CA ALA A 30 -6.34 12.93 -18.71
C ALA A 30 -6.48 14.09 -19.70
N THR A 31 -7.42 13.94 -20.62
CA THR A 31 -7.92 15.03 -21.45
C THR A 31 -9.12 15.63 -20.73
N THR A 32 -8.96 16.85 -20.24
CA THR A 32 -9.99 17.53 -19.45
C THR A 32 -10.58 18.68 -20.24
N SER A 33 -11.89 18.62 -20.47
CA SER A 33 -12.67 19.71 -21.06
C SER A 33 -13.49 20.38 -19.98
N VAL A 34 -13.49 21.71 -19.96
CA VAL A 34 -14.26 22.52 -19.02
C VAL A 34 -15.35 23.25 -19.79
N VAL A 35 -16.59 23.13 -19.34
CA VAL A 35 -17.74 23.88 -19.85
C VAL A 35 -18.11 24.92 -18.81
N ILE A 36 -18.28 26.16 -19.25
CA ILE A 36 -18.58 27.30 -18.36
C ILE A 36 -19.96 27.81 -18.75
N ASN A 37 -20.86 27.75 -17.78
CA ASN A 37 -22.23 28.19 -17.94
C ASN A 37 -22.33 29.60 -17.34
N VAL A 38 -22.70 30.56 -18.17
CA VAL A 38 -22.82 31.97 -17.78
C VAL A 38 -24.24 32.47 -18.01
N ALA A 39 -24.63 33.45 -17.20
CA ALA A 39 -25.91 34.12 -17.28
C ALA A 39 -25.75 35.46 -18.03
N SER A 40 -26.70 35.81 -18.89
CA SER A 40 -26.63 37.02 -19.73
C SER A 40 -27.24 38.25 -19.06
N GLU A 41 -27.86 38.10 -17.88
CA GLU A 41 -28.43 39.21 -17.15
C GLU A 41 -27.34 40.08 -16.49
N PRO A 42 -27.49 41.42 -16.52
CA PRO A 42 -26.49 42.35 -15.98
C PRO A 42 -26.27 42.21 -14.47
N GLN A 43 -27.24 41.69 -13.73
CA GLN A 43 -27.12 41.39 -12.30
C GLN A 43 -26.07 40.30 -11.99
N HIS A 44 -25.72 39.46 -12.97
CA HIS A 44 -24.75 38.38 -12.83
C HIS A 44 -23.41 38.71 -13.49
N TYR A 45 -23.19 39.96 -13.90
CA TYR A 45 -22.00 40.36 -14.65
C TYR A 45 -20.69 40.01 -13.92
N GLU A 46 -20.58 40.30 -12.61
CA GLU A 46 -19.37 40.02 -11.84
C GLU A 46 -19.06 38.52 -11.72
N GLU A 47 -20.08 37.69 -11.47
CA GLU A 47 -19.92 36.24 -11.38
C GLU A 47 -19.61 35.60 -12.75
N THR A 48 -20.22 36.12 -13.81
CA THR A 48 -19.92 35.75 -15.19
C THR A 48 -18.45 36.07 -15.53
N LEU A 49 -17.96 37.26 -15.14
CA LEU A 49 -16.56 37.63 -15.34
C LEU A 49 -15.62 36.69 -14.59
N CYS A 50 -15.87 36.44 -13.30
CA CYS A 50 -15.09 35.50 -12.48
C CYS A 50 -15.03 34.09 -13.09
N SER A 51 -16.14 33.63 -13.64
CA SER A 51 -16.26 32.31 -14.29
C SER A 51 -15.45 32.25 -15.58
N LEU A 52 -15.47 33.30 -16.40
CA LEU A 52 -14.69 33.38 -17.62
C LEU A 52 -13.18 33.46 -17.34
N GLU A 53 -12.76 34.27 -16.36
CA GLU A 53 -11.35 34.33 -15.92
C GLU A 53 -10.86 32.98 -15.36
N PHE A 54 -11.75 32.21 -14.73
CA PHE A 54 -11.45 30.84 -14.33
C PHE A 54 -11.20 29.95 -15.55
N GLY A 55 -12.04 30.08 -16.58
CA GLY A 55 -11.90 29.37 -17.85
C GLY A 55 -10.60 29.64 -18.57
N GLU A 56 -10.24 30.92 -18.68
CA GLU A 56 -8.97 31.35 -19.26
C GLU A 56 -7.78 30.69 -18.54
N ARG A 57 -7.80 30.70 -17.20
CA ARG A 57 -6.75 30.05 -16.39
C ARG A 57 -6.72 28.53 -16.59
N MET A 58 -7.88 27.89 -16.75
CA MET A 58 -7.94 26.45 -17.04
C MET A 58 -7.36 26.11 -18.41
N ALA A 59 -7.59 26.95 -19.42
CA ALA A 59 -7.04 26.75 -20.76
C ALA A 59 -5.49 26.81 -20.76
N GLY A 60 -4.89 27.55 -19.84
CA GLY A 60 -3.43 27.60 -19.65
C GLY A 60 -2.82 26.41 -18.89
N VAL A 61 -3.63 25.54 -18.29
CA VAL A 61 -3.13 24.36 -17.56
C VAL A 61 -2.70 23.29 -18.55
N LYS A 62 -1.44 22.87 -18.47
CA LYS A 62 -0.90 21.80 -19.32
C LYS A 62 -1.17 20.45 -18.66
N THR A 63 -2.01 19.62 -19.28
CA THR A 63 -2.15 18.21 -18.89
C THR A 63 -1.38 17.31 -19.85
N VAL A 64 -0.79 16.24 -19.32
CA VAL A 64 -0.04 15.27 -20.13
C VAL A 64 -1.01 14.16 -20.54
N SER A 65 -1.71 14.36 -21.65
CA SER A 65 -2.64 13.34 -22.17
C SER A 65 -1.86 12.15 -22.73
N THR A 66 -1.76 11.07 -21.95
CA THR A 66 -1.27 9.79 -22.45
C THR A 66 -2.41 9.13 -23.22
N LYS A 67 -2.27 8.99 -24.54
CA LYS A 67 -3.21 8.22 -25.36
C LYS A 67 -3.16 6.76 -24.88
N VAL A 68 -4.16 6.35 -24.11
CA VAL A 68 -4.37 4.95 -23.74
C VAL A 68 -4.91 4.23 -24.98
N THR A 69 -4.01 3.82 -25.87
CA THR A 69 -4.33 2.96 -27.01
C THR A 69 -4.67 1.56 -26.46
N GLY A 70 -5.92 1.34 -26.06
CA GLY A 70 -6.63 0.05 -25.98
C GLY A 70 -6.04 -1.12 -25.19
N GLN A 71 -4.78 -1.08 -24.78
CA GLN A 71 -4.07 -2.18 -24.17
C GLN A 71 -3.90 -1.82 -22.71
N ARG A 72 -4.88 -2.26 -21.94
CA ARG A 72 -4.90 -2.22 -20.48
C ARG A 72 -3.90 -3.22 -19.89
N SER A 73 -2.72 -3.29 -20.46
CA SER A 73 -1.56 -3.87 -19.83
C SER A 73 -0.67 -2.70 -19.47
N LEU A 74 -0.41 -2.49 -18.18
CA LEU A 74 0.95 -2.10 -17.78
C LEU A 74 1.88 -2.87 -18.72
N GLY A 75 2.70 -2.18 -19.51
CA GLY A 75 3.55 -2.87 -20.49
C GLY A 75 4.22 -4.04 -19.78
N GLU A 76 4.32 -5.21 -20.40
CA GLU A 76 4.83 -6.42 -19.73
C GLU A 76 6.11 -6.11 -18.92
N ALA A 77 6.95 -5.20 -19.44
CA ALA A 77 8.12 -4.62 -18.76
C ALA A 77 7.85 -3.93 -17.40
N GLU A 78 6.77 -3.15 -17.25
CA GLU A 78 6.42 -2.47 -15.99
C GLU A 78 5.83 -3.45 -14.98
N VAL A 79 5.04 -4.43 -15.44
CA VAL A 79 4.55 -5.53 -14.60
C VAL A 79 5.73 -6.38 -14.12
N ASP A 80 6.65 -6.71 -15.01
CA ASP A 80 7.84 -7.50 -14.70
C ASP A 80 8.78 -6.76 -13.76
N ALA A 81 8.96 -5.45 -13.95
CA ALA A 81 9.73 -4.62 -13.03
C ALA A 81 9.11 -4.60 -11.62
N LEU A 82 7.78 -4.42 -11.51
CA LEU A 82 7.08 -4.46 -10.23
C LEU A 82 7.13 -5.85 -9.58
N ILE A 83 7.02 -6.92 -10.37
CA ILE A 83 7.17 -8.29 -9.87
C ILE A 83 8.60 -8.54 -9.37
N GLN A 84 9.60 -8.02 -10.07
CA GLN A 84 11.00 -8.13 -9.67
C GLN A 84 11.27 -7.36 -8.37
N GLU A 85 10.75 -6.15 -8.25
CA GLU A 85 10.83 -5.36 -7.03
C GLU A 85 10.14 -6.08 -5.85
N LEU A 86 8.93 -6.61 -6.06
CA LEU A 86 8.25 -7.44 -5.05
C LEU A 86 9.03 -8.69 -4.65
N LYS A 87 9.77 -9.30 -5.58
CA LYS A 87 10.64 -10.44 -5.25
C LYS A 87 11.82 -9.99 -4.37
N VAL A 88 12.48 -8.89 -4.72
CA VAL A 88 13.61 -8.34 -3.96
C VAL A 88 13.18 -7.96 -2.53
N LEU A 89 12.08 -7.23 -2.37
CA LEU A 89 11.60 -6.86 -1.04
C LEU A 89 11.20 -8.10 -0.22
N ARG A 90 10.62 -9.13 -0.84
CA ARG A 90 10.28 -10.38 -0.15
C ARG A 90 11.51 -11.17 0.27
N THR A 91 12.56 -11.17 -0.54
CA THR A 91 13.84 -11.80 -0.15
C THR A 91 14.52 -11.02 0.95
N GLU A 92 14.51 -9.69 0.91
CA GLU A 92 15.06 -8.85 1.98
C GLU A 92 14.32 -9.05 3.31
N ILE A 93 12.98 -9.09 3.29
CA ILE A 93 12.18 -9.43 4.48
C ILE A 93 12.51 -10.84 4.97
N ALA A 94 12.66 -11.82 4.08
CA ALA A 94 13.03 -13.19 4.46
C ALA A 94 14.46 -13.29 5.01
N GLU A 95 15.38 -12.46 4.52
CA GLU A 95 16.74 -12.33 5.06
C GLU A 95 16.73 -11.63 6.43
N MET A 96 15.89 -10.61 6.63
CA MET A 96 15.67 -9.97 7.93
C MET A 96 14.93 -10.87 8.93
N ASP A 97 14.10 -11.80 8.46
CA ASP A 97 13.40 -12.78 9.30
C ASP A 97 14.28 -14.02 9.62
N SER A 98 15.29 -14.32 8.80
CA SER A 98 16.19 -15.48 8.95
C SER A 98 17.54 -15.14 9.57
N ALA A 99 18.00 -13.90 9.39
CA ALA A 99 18.76 -13.24 10.43
C ALA A 99 17.79 -13.11 11.60
N ASP A 100 17.72 -14.13 12.46
CA ASP A 100 17.41 -13.92 13.87
C ASP A 100 18.08 -12.59 14.22
N LEU A 101 17.28 -11.54 14.42
CA LEU A 101 17.80 -10.27 14.90
C LEU A 101 18.49 -10.62 16.21
N ASP A 102 19.80 -10.84 16.15
CA ASP A 102 20.68 -10.47 17.22
C ASP A 102 20.44 -8.98 17.30
N ILE A 103 19.46 -8.63 18.14
CA ILE A 103 19.03 -7.26 18.37
C ILE A 103 20.33 -6.55 18.76
N GLY A 104 20.92 -5.89 17.76
CA GLY A 104 22.12 -5.09 17.93
C GLY A 104 21.86 -4.22 19.14
N ASP A 105 22.77 -4.32 20.10
CA ASP A 105 22.63 -3.89 21.48
C ASP A 105 21.55 -2.83 21.68
N PHE A 106 20.54 -3.17 22.50
CA PHE A 106 19.55 -2.22 22.94
C PHE A 106 20.26 -0.94 23.41
N HIS A 107 19.70 0.22 23.04
CA HIS A 107 20.19 1.52 23.51
C HIS A 107 20.48 1.45 25.02
N PRO A 108 21.62 1.95 25.51
CA PRO A 108 22.08 1.74 26.90
C PRO A 108 21.09 2.22 27.98
N ASP A 109 20.10 3.02 27.58
CA ASP A 109 19.01 3.52 28.44
C ASP A 109 17.73 2.65 28.41
N ALA A 110 17.71 1.52 27.71
CA ALA A 110 16.56 0.64 27.66
C ALA A 110 16.38 -0.13 28.98
N VAL A 111 15.15 -0.17 29.49
CA VAL A 111 14.82 -0.79 30.78
C VAL A 111 15.12 -2.30 30.72
N PRO A 112 16.05 -2.84 31.57
CA PRO A 112 16.51 -4.23 31.46
C PRO A 112 15.40 -5.29 31.57
N SER A 113 14.29 -4.98 32.24
CA SER A 113 13.15 -5.90 32.38
C SER A 113 12.35 -6.07 31.09
N GLU A 114 12.24 -5.04 30.25
CA GLU A 114 11.52 -5.09 28.98
C GLU A 114 12.34 -5.85 27.94
N VAL A 115 13.65 -5.59 27.90
CA VAL A 115 14.62 -6.28 27.05
C VAL A 115 14.61 -7.79 27.31
N ASN A 116 14.68 -8.21 28.58
CA ASN A 116 14.66 -9.62 28.95
C ASN A 116 13.31 -10.30 28.62
N SER A 117 12.19 -9.60 28.86
CA SER A 117 10.86 -10.12 28.54
C SER A 117 10.64 -10.27 27.05
N LEU A 118 11.14 -9.32 26.26
CA LEU A 118 11.04 -9.32 24.81
C LEU A 118 11.94 -10.40 24.19
N LYS A 119 13.18 -10.54 24.68
CA LYS A 119 14.09 -11.62 24.26
C LYS A 119 13.51 -13.01 24.56
N LEU A 120 12.83 -13.17 25.70
CA LEU A 120 12.12 -14.40 26.04
C LEU A 120 10.92 -14.66 25.12
N LYS A 121 10.14 -13.61 24.78
CA LYS A 121 9.00 -13.72 23.84
C LYS A 121 9.47 -14.12 22.44
N PHE A 122 10.54 -13.52 21.92
CA PHE A 122 11.11 -13.89 20.61
C PHE A 122 11.59 -15.34 20.56
N ARG A 123 12.34 -15.80 21.58
CA ARG A 123 12.77 -17.21 21.68
C ARG A 123 11.58 -18.17 21.71
N ARG A 124 10.54 -17.83 22.46
CA ARG A 124 9.31 -18.63 22.53
C ARG A 124 8.57 -18.65 21.20
N GLN A 125 8.48 -17.52 20.52
CA GLN A 125 7.86 -17.40 19.19
C GLN A 125 8.60 -18.22 18.14
N ALA A 126 9.94 -18.17 18.12
CA ALA A 126 10.77 -18.98 17.24
C ALA A 126 10.59 -20.48 17.49
N GLN A 127 10.53 -20.91 18.75
CA GLN A 127 10.26 -22.32 19.11
C GLN A 127 8.86 -22.78 18.67
N LEU A 128 7.85 -21.92 18.82
CA LEU A 128 6.48 -22.23 18.38
C LEU A 128 6.38 -22.31 16.85
N ALA A 129 7.07 -21.43 16.12
CA ALA A 129 7.12 -21.44 14.66
C ALA A 129 7.81 -22.70 14.11
N ALA A 130 8.94 -23.08 14.69
CA ALA A 130 9.65 -24.32 14.32
C ALA A 130 8.77 -25.56 14.53
N ARG A 131 8.08 -25.63 15.68
CA ARG A 131 7.19 -26.76 16.01
C ARG A 131 5.94 -26.81 15.13
N ALA A 132 5.38 -25.66 14.74
CA ALA A 132 4.27 -25.60 13.79
C ALA A 132 4.70 -26.09 12.39
N LYS A 133 5.92 -25.75 11.95
CA LYS A 133 6.49 -26.25 10.69
C LYS A 133 6.65 -27.78 10.72
N GLU A 134 7.15 -28.34 11.83
CA GLU A 134 7.31 -29.78 12.02
C GLU A 134 5.96 -30.54 12.00
N LEU A 135 4.95 -30.02 12.70
CA LEU A 135 3.60 -30.61 12.68
C LEU A 135 2.97 -30.55 11.29
N ARG A 136 3.21 -29.49 10.51
CA ARG A 136 2.73 -29.39 9.11
C ARG A 136 3.39 -30.41 8.20
N THR A 137 4.70 -30.66 8.36
CA THR A 137 5.37 -31.72 7.60
C THR A 137 4.84 -33.11 7.96
N GLN A 138 4.64 -33.39 9.25
CA GLN A 138 4.04 -34.65 9.71
C GLN A 138 2.61 -34.82 9.19
N LEU A 139 1.84 -33.74 9.10
CA LEU A 139 0.48 -33.75 8.57
C LEU A 139 0.43 -33.97 7.05
N ALA A 140 1.38 -33.42 6.30
CA ALA A 140 1.53 -33.71 4.88
C ALA A 140 1.87 -35.18 4.63
N GLU A 141 2.76 -35.75 5.43
CA GLU A 141 3.13 -37.18 5.36
C GLU A 141 1.96 -38.10 5.75
N ALA A 142 1.22 -37.78 6.82
CA ALA A 142 0.05 -38.55 7.25
C ALA A 142 -1.12 -38.48 6.24
N LYS A 143 -1.33 -37.31 5.61
CA LYS A 143 -2.29 -37.17 4.49
C LYS A 143 -1.91 -38.02 3.29
N ALA A 144 -0.61 -38.11 2.97
CA ALA A 144 -0.12 -38.94 1.87
C ALA A 144 -0.26 -40.45 2.15
N ARG A 145 -0.24 -40.88 3.42
CA ARG A 145 -0.45 -42.27 3.83
C ARG A 145 -1.91 -42.69 3.97
N GLY A 146 -2.85 -41.76 3.96
CA GLY A 146 -4.29 -42.04 4.02
C GLY A 146 -4.80 -42.46 5.40
N ASP A 147 -4.12 -42.03 6.47
CA ASP A 147 -4.48 -42.40 7.84
C ASP A 147 -5.75 -41.65 8.32
N ALA A 148 -6.63 -42.35 9.05
CA ALA A 148 -7.89 -41.80 9.57
C ALA A 148 -7.75 -40.72 10.66
N ASN A 149 -6.51 -40.36 11.04
CA ASN A 149 -6.19 -39.47 12.16
C ASN A 149 -5.96 -37.99 11.76
N ILE A 150 -6.27 -37.65 10.51
CA ILE A 150 -6.04 -36.31 9.92
C ILE A 150 -6.85 -35.22 10.63
N SER A 151 -8.06 -35.53 11.14
CA SER A 151 -8.91 -34.56 11.85
C SER A 151 -8.28 -34.12 13.18
N ALA A 152 -7.80 -35.07 13.99
CA ALA A 152 -7.16 -34.79 15.27
C ALA A 152 -5.86 -33.98 15.11
N LEU A 153 -5.09 -34.26 14.05
CA LEU A 153 -3.85 -33.54 13.77
C LEU A 153 -4.10 -32.13 13.22
N ASN A 154 -5.13 -31.93 12.39
CA ASN A 154 -5.57 -30.60 11.95
C ASN A 154 -6.02 -29.74 13.14
N GLU A 155 -6.75 -30.32 14.10
CA GLU A 155 -7.18 -29.61 15.31
C GLU A 155 -5.99 -29.19 16.18
N GLN A 156 -4.96 -30.03 16.33
CA GLN A 156 -3.76 -29.68 17.08
C GLN A 156 -2.95 -28.56 16.40
N VAL A 157 -2.83 -28.58 15.07
CA VAL A 157 -2.17 -27.50 14.31
C VAL A 157 -2.93 -26.19 14.48
N ALA A 158 -4.26 -26.21 14.34
CA ALA A 158 -5.10 -25.03 14.52
C ALA A 158 -5.02 -24.47 15.95
N GLN A 159 -4.98 -25.33 16.97
CA GLN A 159 -4.82 -24.90 18.37
C GLN A 159 -3.47 -24.21 18.61
N LYS A 160 -2.37 -24.75 18.05
CA LYS A 160 -1.03 -24.16 18.21
C LYS A 160 -0.85 -22.83 17.45
N GLU A 161 -1.49 -22.68 16.29
CA GLU A 161 -1.51 -21.41 15.55
C GLU A 161 -2.31 -20.32 16.28
N ASN A 162 -3.42 -20.70 16.93
CA ASN A 162 -4.24 -19.78 17.71
C ASN A 162 -3.56 -19.38 19.03
N GLU A 163 -2.79 -20.29 19.65
CA GLU A 163 -1.92 -19.98 20.80
C GLU A 163 -0.79 -19.01 20.45
N ALA A 164 -0.20 -19.13 19.25
CA ALA A 164 0.83 -18.20 18.76
C ALA A 164 0.25 -16.79 18.53
N SER A 165 -0.98 -16.71 18.02
CA SER A 165 -1.65 -15.42 17.71
C SER A 165 -2.11 -14.65 18.96
N LYS A 166 -2.29 -15.32 20.11
CA LYS A 166 -2.73 -14.70 21.37
C LYS A 166 -1.59 -14.14 22.25
N GLN A 167 -0.33 -14.35 21.87
CA GLN A 167 0.84 -13.94 22.68
C GLN A 167 1.60 -12.74 22.12
N LEU A 168 1.20 -12.25 20.94
CA LEU A 168 1.52 -10.92 20.42
C LEU A 168 0.54 -9.90 20.99
#